data_AF-A0A7V0MYH9-F1
#
_entry.id   AF-A0A7V0MYH9-F1
#
_cell.length_a   1.000
_cell.length_b   1.000
_cell.length_c   1.000
_cell.angle_alpha   90.00
_cell.angle_beta   90.00
_cell.angle_gamma   90.00
#
_symmetry.space_group_name_H-M   'P 1'
#
loop_
_entity.id
_entity.type
_entity.pdbx_description
1 polymer ?
#
loop_
_entity_poly.entity_id
_entity_poly.type
_entity_poly.pdbx_seq_one_letter_code
_entity_poly.pdbx_strand_id
1 'polypeptide(L)'
;PLRRIKEGTRVIFPGFDLRADIVRLKEKKVGIVKFTSSSSPEDILYKLGQIPLPPYIKREKGPTVEDEKDYQTVYAKQPGAVAAPTAGLHFTPRLLEEIRKRGVEIVEVILHTGWASFFSLPNQEVEKNTLPSEYFKISPFTAEKINQCKKKGKRVIAVGTTTVRALETKSSSGYLFPGEGWTDLFIYPGYEFKIVDGLVTNFHMPRSSLLLLVAAFVGKDKLMKAYQEALSKGYRFLSYGDAMLII
;
A
#
# COMPACT_ATOMS: atom_id res chain seq x y z
N PRO A 1 -23.39 6.79 6.37
CA PRO A 1 -22.92 5.42 6.66
C PRO A 1 -23.43 4.40 5.62
N LEU A 2 -22.54 3.60 5.03
CA LEU A 2 -22.88 2.59 4.00
C LEU A 2 -23.99 1.60 4.42
N ARG A 3 -24.18 1.35 5.73
CA ARG A 3 -25.31 0.53 6.24
C ARG A 3 -26.70 1.11 5.91
N ARG A 4 -26.79 2.40 5.58
CA ARG A 4 -28.04 3.10 5.20
C ARG A 4 -28.17 3.32 3.70
N ILE A 5 -27.19 2.88 2.91
CA ILE A 5 -27.11 3.15 1.48
C ILE A 5 -27.48 1.86 0.74
N LYS A 6 -28.44 1.97 -0.19
CA LYS A 6 -28.87 0.89 -1.08
C LYS A 6 -28.44 1.19 -2.52
N GLU A 7 -28.42 0.19 -3.39
CA GLU A 7 -28.33 0.44 -4.84
C GLU A 7 -29.47 1.38 -5.29
N GLY A 8 -29.17 2.28 -6.22
CA GLY A 8 -30.07 3.35 -6.63
C GLY A 8 -30.16 4.54 -5.68
N THR A 9 -29.53 4.49 -4.49
CA THR A 9 -29.45 5.66 -3.61
C THR A 9 -28.71 6.78 -4.31
N ARG A 10 -29.28 7.98 -4.22
CA ARG A 10 -28.67 9.21 -4.70
C ARG A 10 -28.16 10.03 -3.53
N VAL A 11 -26.90 10.44 -3.61
CA VAL A 11 -26.26 11.34 -2.65
C VAL A 11 -26.04 12.69 -3.34
N ILE A 12 -26.48 13.76 -2.69
CA ILE A 12 -26.31 15.14 -3.14
C ILE A 12 -25.29 15.78 -2.20
N PHE A 13 -24.36 16.56 -2.75
CA PHE A 13 -23.35 17.30 -1.99
C PHE A 13 -23.80 18.78 -1.88
N PRO A 14 -24.38 19.21 -0.74
CA PRO A 14 -24.95 20.56 -0.64
C PRO A 14 -23.90 21.64 -0.90
N GLY A 15 -24.24 22.63 -1.75
CA GLY A 15 -23.32 23.71 -2.13
C GLY A 15 -22.37 23.37 -3.29
N PHE A 16 -22.45 22.15 -3.84
CA PHE A 16 -21.65 21.71 -4.97
C PHE A 16 -22.54 21.16 -6.07
N ASP A 17 -22.20 21.45 -7.32
CA ASP A 17 -22.81 20.80 -8.48
C ASP A 17 -22.24 19.38 -8.64
N LEU A 18 -22.49 18.52 -7.65
CA LEU A 18 -22.05 17.14 -7.65
C LEU A 18 -23.16 16.24 -7.13
N ARG A 19 -23.40 15.18 -7.87
CA ARG A 19 -24.31 14.09 -7.52
C ARG A 19 -23.59 12.77 -7.61
N ALA A 20 -23.86 11.88 -6.66
CA ALA A 20 -23.37 10.50 -6.66
C ALA A 20 -24.55 9.53 -6.67
N ASP A 21 -24.67 8.73 -7.72
CA ASP A 21 -25.63 7.62 -7.80
C ASP A 21 -24.92 6.31 -7.48
N ILE A 22 -25.45 5.56 -6.51
CA ILE A 22 -24.91 4.26 -6.10
C ILE A 22 -25.39 3.21 -7.11
N VAL A 23 -24.56 2.93 -8.11
CA VAL A 23 -24.90 2.04 -9.22
C VAL A 23 -24.97 0.59 -8.75
N ARG A 24 -24.00 0.18 -7.93
CA ARG A 24 -23.91 -1.21 -7.45
C ARG A 24 -23.21 -1.27 -6.10
N LEU A 25 -23.71 -2.08 -5.19
CA LEU A 25 -23.01 -2.44 -3.97
C LEU A 25 -22.28 -3.76 -4.20
N LYS A 26 -20.99 -3.78 -3.82
CA LYS A 26 -20.17 -4.99 -3.80
C LYS A 26 -20.07 -5.49 -2.36
N GLU A 27 -19.59 -6.72 -2.21
CA GLU A 27 -19.22 -7.27 -0.91
C GLU A 27 -18.21 -6.36 -0.18
N LYS A 28 -18.11 -6.51 1.15
CA LYS A 28 -17.15 -5.78 2.00
C LYS A 28 -17.28 -4.25 2.00
N LYS A 29 -18.50 -3.71 1.81
CA LYS A 29 -18.82 -2.27 1.90
C LYS A 29 -18.14 -1.39 0.84
N VAL A 30 -17.84 -1.95 -0.33
CA VAL A 30 -17.39 -1.19 -1.50
C VAL A 30 -18.57 -1.02 -2.45
N GLY A 31 -18.65 0.08 -3.18
CA GLY A 31 -19.70 0.31 -4.17
C GLY A 31 -19.15 0.95 -5.43
N ILE A 32 -19.81 0.68 -6.56
CA ILE A 32 -19.62 1.44 -7.80
C ILE A 32 -20.51 2.67 -7.69
N VAL A 33 -19.88 3.83 -7.75
CA VAL A 33 -20.55 5.14 -7.66
C VAL A 33 -20.36 5.84 -8.99
N LYS A 34 -21.46 6.31 -9.57
CA LYS A 34 -21.43 7.20 -10.74
C LYS A 34 -21.57 8.62 -10.25
N PHE A 35 -20.55 9.44 -10.49
CA PHE A 35 -20.62 10.87 -10.24
C PHE A 35 -21.21 11.58 -11.46
N THR A 36 -21.94 12.66 -11.23
CA THR A 36 -22.54 13.51 -12.27
C THR A 36 -22.49 14.97 -11.82
N SER A 37 -22.01 15.83 -12.71
CA SER A 37 -21.82 17.27 -12.52
C SER A 37 -21.79 17.93 -13.91
N SER A 38 -22.01 19.25 -13.98
CA SER A 38 -21.84 20.02 -15.23
C SER A 38 -20.37 20.31 -15.56
N SER A 39 -19.48 20.30 -14.56
CA SER A 39 -18.01 20.35 -14.70
C SER A 39 -17.37 18.98 -14.44
N SER A 40 -16.02 18.88 -14.42
CA SER A 40 -15.32 17.65 -14.02
C SER A 40 -15.72 17.24 -12.59
N PRO A 41 -16.28 16.03 -12.39
CA PRO A 41 -16.55 15.51 -11.05
C PRO A 41 -15.27 15.36 -10.22
N GLU A 42 -14.15 15.01 -10.85
CA GLU A 42 -12.86 14.81 -10.19
C GLU A 42 -12.39 16.10 -9.52
N ASP A 43 -12.43 17.24 -10.21
CA ASP A 43 -12.03 18.53 -9.65
C ASP A 43 -12.88 18.93 -8.44
N ILE A 44 -14.18 18.64 -8.49
CA ILE A 44 -15.08 18.90 -7.36
C ILE A 44 -14.74 17.95 -6.19
N LEU A 45 -14.48 16.67 -6.47
CA LEU A 45 -14.08 15.69 -5.46
C LEU A 45 -12.74 16.06 -4.81
N TYR A 46 -11.78 16.61 -5.55
CA TYR A 46 -10.53 17.12 -4.97
C TYR A 46 -10.76 18.30 -4.03
N LYS A 47 -11.67 19.21 -4.37
CA LYS A 47 -12.03 20.35 -3.51
C LYS A 47 -12.82 19.94 -2.26
N LEU A 48 -13.64 18.90 -2.39
CA LEU A 48 -14.50 18.38 -1.31
C LEU A 48 -13.81 17.38 -0.40
N GLY A 49 -12.87 16.61 -0.96
CA GLY A 49 -12.23 15.49 -0.30
C GLY A 49 -11.29 15.92 0.80
N GLN A 50 -10.93 14.96 1.64
CA GLN A 50 -9.85 15.10 2.63
C GLN A 50 -8.93 13.90 2.51
N ILE A 51 -7.66 14.11 2.83
CA ILE A 51 -6.70 13.00 2.83
C ILE A 51 -7.11 11.94 3.87
N PRO A 52 -7.21 10.67 3.46
CA PRO A 52 -7.64 9.59 4.35
C PRO A 52 -6.50 9.12 5.26
N LEU A 53 -6.25 9.88 6.33
CA LEU A 53 -5.29 9.48 7.36
C LEU A 53 -5.70 8.13 8.00
N PRO A 54 -4.73 7.27 8.34
CA PRO A 54 -5.00 6.05 9.09
C PRO A 54 -5.77 6.35 10.38
N PRO A 55 -6.70 5.48 10.82
CA PRO A 55 -7.62 5.77 11.93
C PRO A 55 -6.92 5.96 13.29
N TYR A 56 -5.67 5.52 13.42
CA TYR A 56 -4.84 5.73 14.59
C TYR A 56 -4.10 7.08 14.60
N ILE A 57 -4.10 7.82 13.48
CA ILE A 57 -3.58 9.19 13.40
C ILE A 57 -4.74 10.15 13.67
N LYS A 58 -4.91 10.52 14.95
CA LYS A 58 -5.98 11.42 15.37
C LYS A 58 -5.60 12.87 15.14
N ARG A 59 -6.47 13.61 14.44
CA ARG A 59 -6.43 15.07 14.32
C ARG A 59 -7.77 15.62 14.80
N GLU A 60 -7.76 16.51 15.79
CA GLU A 60 -8.99 17.05 16.39
C GLU A 60 -9.87 17.79 15.37
N LYS A 61 -9.25 18.48 14.42
CA LYS A 61 -9.93 19.31 13.41
C LYS A 61 -9.92 18.69 12.00
N GLY A 62 -9.56 17.42 11.89
CA GLY A 62 -9.31 16.75 10.61
C GLY A 62 -7.88 16.97 10.07
N PRO A 63 -7.54 16.38 8.92
CA PRO A 63 -6.22 16.50 8.32
C PRO A 63 -5.81 17.94 8.04
N THR A 64 -4.52 18.23 8.20
CA THR A 64 -3.90 19.54 7.96
C THR A 64 -3.29 19.61 6.54
N VAL A 65 -2.91 20.81 6.11
CA VAL A 65 -2.17 21.00 4.83
C VAL A 65 -0.82 20.29 4.88
N GLU A 66 -0.19 20.26 6.06
CA GLU A 66 1.04 19.50 6.30
C GLU A 66 0.80 17.99 6.12
N ASP A 67 -0.33 17.46 6.60
CA ASP A 67 -0.67 16.04 6.41
C ASP A 67 -0.81 15.68 4.91
N GLU A 68 -1.35 16.58 4.08
CA GLU A 68 -1.44 16.36 2.62
C GLU A 68 -0.07 16.24 1.96
N LYS A 69 0.90 17.01 2.45
CA LYS A 69 2.28 16.99 1.96
C LYS A 69 3.07 15.80 2.50
N ASP A 70 2.94 15.53 3.79
CA ASP A 70 3.79 14.57 4.51
C ASP A 70 3.29 13.13 4.37
N TYR A 71 1.99 12.94 4.12
CA TYR A 71 1.42 11.62 3.84
C TYR A 71 1.50 11.27 2.34
N GLN A 72 2.67 11.50 1.73
CA GLN A 72 2.96 11.14 0.35
C GLN A 72 4.45 10.88 0.15
N THR A 73 4.77 9.88 -0.67
CA THR A 73 6.18 9.60 -1.02
C THR A 73 6.72 10.67 -1.96
N VAL A 74 8.02 10.98 -1.84
CA VAL A 74 8.72 11.98 -2.69
C VAL A 74 8.81 11.58 -4.17
N TYR A 75 8.41 10.34 -4.50
CA TYR A 75 8.39 9.77 -5.84
C TYR A 75 6.96 9.43 -6.32
N ALA A 76 5.93 9.98 -5.67
CA ALA A 76 4.55 9.82 -6.11
C ALA A 76 4.30 10.55 -7.44
N LYS A 77 3.65 9.87 -8.38
CA LYS A 77 3.44 10.38 -9.76
C LYS A 77 2.01 10.28 -10.27
N GLN A 78 1.19 9.39 -9.70
CA GLN A 78 -0.17 9.14 -10.18
C GLN A 78 -1.18 9.16 -9.02
N PRO A 79 -2.29 9.90 -9.16
CA PRO A 79 -3.38 9.83 -8.19
C PRO A 79 -4.11 8.49 -8.30
N GLY A 80 -4.61 7.99 -7.17
CA GLY A 80 -5.44 6.77 -7.12
C GLY A 80 -5.28 5.96 -5.83
N ALA A 81 -4.14 6.08 -5.17
CA ALA A 81 -3.94 5.49 -3.85
C ALA A 81 -4.81 6.18 -2.79
N VAL A 82 -5.51 5.39 -1.98
CA VAL A 82 -6.15 5.87 -0.77
C VAL A 82 -5.10 6.07 0.31
N ALA A 83 -4.30 5.03 0.61
CA ALA A 83 -3.32 5.08 1.69
C ALA A 83 -1.91 5.28 1.13
N ALA A 84 -1.12 6.21 1.66
CA ALA A 84 0.28 6.30 1.25
C ALA A 84 1.04 4.99 1.57
N PRO A 85 1.93 4.51 0.67
CA PRO A 85 2.81 3.39 0.97
C PRO A 85 3.87 3.83 1.98
N THR A 86 3.56 3.73 3.27
CA THR A 86 4.27 4.48 4.33
C THR A 86 5.75 4.12 4.51
N ALA A 87 6.16 2.92 4.08
CA ALA A 87 7.58 2.55 4.06
C ALA A 87 8.40 3.45 3.12
N GLY A 88 7.77 4.01 2.09
CA GLY A 88 8.37 4.95 1.16
C GLY A 88 8.57 6.36 1.73
N LEU A 89 7.88 6.71 2.83
CA LEU A 89 7.98 8.04 3.46
C LEU A 89 9.36 8.29 4.09
N HIS A 90 10.10 7.21 4.37
CA HIS A 90 11.48 7.28 4.87
C HIS A 90 12.50 7.75 3.82
N PHE A 91 12.11 7.76 2.53
CA PHE A 91 12.98 8.15 1.44
C PHE A 91 12.86 9.64 1.16
N THR A 92 14.00 10.33 1.24
CA THR A 92 14.14 11.73 0.81
C THR A 92 14.76 11.79 -0.58
N PRO A 93 14.61 12.91 -1.33
CA PRO A 93 15.30 13.07 -2.61
C PRO A 93 16.82 12.90 -2.48
N ARG A 94 17.39 13.40 -1.38
CA ARG A 94 18.81 13.23 -1.03
C ARG A 94 19.18 11.76 -0.86
N LEU A 95 18.41 10.99 -0.08
CA LEU A 95 18.69 9.58 0.16
C LEU A 95 18.60 8.76 -1.14
N LEU A 96 17.58 9.00 -1.96
CA LEU A 96 17.43 8.34 -3.25
C LEU A 96 18.62 8.63 -4.18
N GLU A 97 19.13 9.86 -4.16
CA GLU A 97 20.32 10.22 -4.92
C GLU A 97 21.60 9.55 -4.39
N GLU A 98 21.78 9.48 -3.07
CA GLU A 98 22.90 8.76 -2.46
C GLU A 98 22.87 7.25 -2.79
N ILE A 99 21.68 6.65 -2.84
CA ILE A 99 21.48 5.25 -3.27
C ILE A 99 21.91 5.06 -4.73
N ARG A 100 21.48 5.95 -5.64
CA ARG A 100 21.86 5.91 -7.06
C ARG A 100 23.37 6.05 -7.25
N LYS A 101 24.01 6.98 -6.53
CA LYS A 101 25.47 7.20 -6.56
C LYS A 101 26.27 5.98 -6.12
N ARG A 102 25.69 5.12 -5.27
CA ARG A 102 26.28 3.82 -4.87
C ARG A 102 26.07 2.71 -5.92
N GLY A 103 25.51 3.02 -7.08
CA GLY A 103 25.28 2.06 -8.17
C GLY A 103 24.06 1.16 -7.96
N VAL A 104 23.17 1.50 -7.02
CA VAL A 104 21.90 0.81 -6.83
C VAL A 104 20.87 1.39 -7.80
N GLU A 105 20.29 0.54 -8.62
CA GLU A 105 19.24 0.93 -9.56
C GLU A 105 17.90 1.05 -8.83
N ILE A 106 17.18 2.14 -9.09
CA ILE A 106 15.85 2.41 -8.52
C ILE A 106 14.84 2.35 -9.66
N VAL A 107 13.86 1.47 -9.51
CA VAL A 107 12.72 1.34 -10.43
C VAL A 107 11.42 1.45 -9.67
N GLU A 108 10.39 1.92 -10.36
CA GLU A 108 9.12 2.29 -9.74
C GLU A 108 7.99 1.38 -10.22
N VAL A 109 7.06 1.10 -9.32
CA VAL A 109 5.75 0.50 -9.61
C VAL A 109 4.67 1.49 -9.19
N ILE A 110 3.54 1.49 -9.90
CA ILE A 110 2.37 2.26 -9.51
C ILE A 110 1.47 1.36 -8.67
N LEU A 111 0.98 1.89 -7.55
CA LEU A 111 0.12 1.18 -6.61
C LEU A 111 -1.06 2.08 -6.24
N HIS A 112 -2.28 1.58 -6.34
CA HIS A 112 -3.46 2.21 -5.75
C HIS A 112 -3.88 1.37 -4.55
N THR A 113 -3.18 1.61 -3.45
CA THR A 113 -3.38 1.03 -2.12
C THR A 113 -4.74 1.40 -1.56
N GLY A 114 -5.41 0.43 -0.95
CA GLY A 114 -6.74 0.59 -0.35
C GLY A 114 -6.69 0.84 1.16
N TRP A 115 -7.88 0.96 1.76
CA TRP A 115 -8.06 1.09 3.21
C TRP A 115 -7.72 -0.19 4.01
N ALA A 116 -7.59 -1.32 3.33
CA ALA A 116 -7.51 -2.64 3.94
C ALA A 116 -6.31 -2.82 4.88
N SER A 117 -5.20 -2.16 4.56
CA SER A 117 -3.95 -2.20 5.31
C SER A 117 -4.08 -1.66 6.74
N PHE A 118 -5.15 -0.94 7.06
CA PHE A 118 -5.38 -0.38 8.40
C PHE A 118 -6.12 -1.29 9.37
N PHE A 119 -6.68 -2.41 8.90
CA PHE A 119 -7.56 -3.25 9.71
C PHE A 119 -6.90 -4.58 10.09
N SER A 120 -7.26 -5.07 11.27
CA SER A 120 -6.94 -6.44 11.70
C SER A 120 -7.67 -7.46 10.84
N LEU A 121 -7.07 -8.64 10.74
CA LEU A 121 -7.72 -9.77 10.08
C LEU A 121 -8.96 -10.22 10.86
N PRO A 122 -10.10 -10.46 10.19
CA PRO A 122 -11.35 -10.82 10.87
C PRO A 122 -11.34 -12.26 11.41
N ASN A 123 -10.66 -13.19 10.73
CA ASN A 123 -10.67 -14.61 11.08
C ASN A 123 -9.39 -14.98 11.86
N GLN A 124 -9.54 -15.83 12.87
CA GLN A 124 -8.40 -16.36 13.63
C GLN A 124 -7.53 -17.32 12.81
N GLU A 125 -8.17 -18.17 12.00
CA GLU A 125 -7.50 -19.04 11.04
C GLU A 125 -6.98 -18.19 9.87
N VAL A 126 -5.67 -18.23 9.66
CA VAL A 126 -4.98 -17.36 8.70
C VAL A 126 -5.50 -17.62 7.30
N GLU A 127 -5.63 -18.88 6.91
CA GLU A 127 -6.03 -19.39 5.60
C GLU A 127 -7.45 -18.99 5.20
N LYS A 128 -8.30 -18.68 6.19
CA LYS A 128 -9.67 -18.21 5.95
C LYS A 128 -9.76 -16.71 5.70
N ASN A 129 -8.66 -15.97 5.79
CA ASN A 129 -8.64 -14.54 5.52
C ASN A 129 -8.48 -14.24 4.04
N THR A 130 -9.08 -13.13 3.60
CA THR A 130 -8.91 -12.60 2.24
C THR A 130 -8.61 -11.11 2.31
N LEU A 131 -7.72 -10.63 1.45
CA LEU A 131 -7.42 -9.21 1.35
C LEU A 131 -8.31 -8.55 0.29
N PRO A 132 -8.79 -7.33 0.54
CA PRO A 132 -9.28 -6.47 -0.53
C PRO A 132 -8.22 -6.28 -1.61
N SER A 133 -8.64 -6.34 -2.87
CA SER A 133 -7.73 -6.20 -4.00
C SER A 133 -7.17 -4.79 -4.08
N GLU A 134 -5.89 -4.68 -4.42
CA GLU A 134 -5.21 -3.40 -4.68
C GLU A 134 -4.77 -3.37 -6.15
N TYR A 135 -4.92 -2.21 -6.80
CA TYR A 135 -4.46 -2.07 -8.18
C TYR A 135 -2.96 -1.82 -8.20
N PHE A 136 -2.28 -2.41 -9.18
CA PHE A 136 -0.88 -2.16 -9.45
C PHE A 136 -0.63 -2.02 -10.96
N LYS A 137 0.49 -1.38 -11.30
CA LYS A 137 1.04 -1.36 -12.65
C LYS A 137 2.56 -1.44 -12.63
N ILE A 138 3.08 -2.40 -13.38
CA ILE A 138 4.50 -2.68 -13.58
C ILE A 138 4.80 -2.43 -15.06
N SER A 139 5.60 -1.42 -15.35
CA SER A 139 5.97 -1.10 -16.74
C SER A 139 6.90 -2.17 -17.33
N PRO A 140 6.93 -2.33 -18.66
CA PRO A 140 7.94 -3.16 -19.34
C PRO A 140 9.37 -2.83 -18.91
N PHE A 141 9.70 -1.55 -18.79
CA PHE A 141 10.99 -1.08 -18.30
C PHE A 141 11.30 -1.59 -16.89
N THR A 142 10.38 -1.42 -15.94
CA THR A 142 10.56 -1.89 -14.55
C THR A 142 10.76 -3.39 -14.49
N ALA A 143 9.95 -4.16 -15.24
CA ALA A 143 10.07 -5.62 -15.30
C ALA A 143 11.42 -6.06 -15.88
N GLU A 144 11.84 -5.44 -16.99
CA GLU A 144 13.13 -5.73 -17.62
C GLU A 144 14.30 -5.49 -16.67
N LYS A 145 14.33 -4.35 -15.98
CA LYS A 145 15.40 -4.02 -15.02
C LYS A 145 15.47 -5.01 -13.86
N ILE A 146 14.32 -5.39 -13.30
CA ILE A 146 14.25 -6.41 -12.24
C ILE A 146 14.76 -7.76 -12.76
N ASN A 147 14.32 -8.19 -13.95
CA ASN A 147 14.76 -9.46 -14.54
C ASN A 147 16.26 -9.47 -14.85
N GLN A 148 16.82 -8.36 -15.35
CA GLN A 148 18.26 -8.20 -15.54
C GLN A 148 19.02 -8.24 -14.21
N CYS A 149 18.47 -7.65 -13.15
CA CYS A 149 19.02 -7.72 -11.79
C CYS A 149 19.11 -9.17 -11.31
N LYS A 150 18.02 -9.94 -11.41
CA LYS A 150 17.98 -11.36 -11.04
C LYS A 150 18.92 -12.21 -11.90
N LYS A 151 18.97 -11.98 -13.22
CA LYS A 151 19.90 -12.67 -14.13
C LYS A 151 21.38 -12.46 -13.76
N LYS A 152 21.71 -11.30 -13.18
CA LYS A 152 23.05 -10.97 -12.70
C LYS A 152 23.33 -11.49 -11.28
N GLY A 153 22.43 -12.26 -10.68
CA GLY A 153 22.56 -12.75 -9.30
C GLY A 153 22.52 -11.63 -8.25
N LYS A 154 21.95 -10.46 -8.60
CA LYS A 154 21.81 -9.32 -7.69
C LYS A 154 20.47 -9.37 -6.96
N ARG A 155 20.39 -8.64 -5.85
CA ARG A 155 19.21 -8.58 -4.97
C ARG A 155 18.18 -7.56 -5.45
N VAL A 156 16.91 -7.92 -5.36
CA VAL A 156 15.75 -7.02 -5.52
C VAL A 156 15.20 -6.68 -4.14
N ILE A 157 15.32 -5.41 -3.74
CA ILE A 157 14.83 -4.93 -2.44
C ILE A 157 13.52 -4.17 -2.67
N ALA A 158 12.42 -4.69 -2.15
CA ALA A 158 11.12 -4.05 -2.22
C ALA A 158 10.96 -2.98 -1.13
N VAL A 159 10.40 -1.83 -1.49
CA VAL A 159 10.00 -0.80 -0.52
C VAL A 159 8.49 -0.89 -0.30
N GLY A 160 8.10 -1.40 0.86
CA GLY A 160 6.72 -1.61 1.27
C GLY A 160 6.15 -2.97 0.89
N THR A 161 5.28 -3.48 1.77
CA THR A 161 4.58 -4.76 1.61
C THR A 161 3.64 -4.81 0.41
N THR A 162 3.02 -3.68 0.02
CA THR A 162 2.19 -3.64 -1.19
C THR A 162 3.03 -3.82 -2.45
N THR A 163 4.25 -3.27 -2.50
CA THR A 163 5.20 -3.51 -3.59
C THR A 163 5.52 -5.01 -3.69
N VAL A 164 5.79 -5.66 -2.55
CA VAL A 164 6.01 -7.12 -2.52
C VAL A 164 4.84 -7.87 -3.14
N ARG A 165 3.61 -7.60 -2.72
CA ARG A 165 2.41 -8.27 -3.26
C ARG A 165 2.27 -8.06 -4.77
N ALA A 166 2.49 -6.85 -5.26
CA ALA A 166 2.42 -6.54 -6.69
C ALA A 166 3.46 -7.32 -7.50
N LEU A 167 4.73 -7.32 -7.07
CA LEU A 167 5.80 -8.05 -7.73
C LEU A 167 5.55 -9.56 -7.71
N GLU A 168 5.20 -10.11 -6.55
CA GLU A 168 4.99 -11.54 -6.37
C GLU A 168 3.76 -12.04 -7.17
N THR A 169 2.72 -11.21 -7.33
CA THR A 169 1.53 -11.51 -8.16
C THR A 169 1.89 -11.68 -9.64
N LYS A 170 2.80 -10.85 -10.16
CA LYS A 170 3.21 -10.88 -11.57
C LYS A 170 4.48 -11.67 -11.81
N SER A 171 4.85 -12.54 -10.89
CA SER A 171 6.06 -13.33 -11.00
C SER A 171 5.82 -14.84 -11.02
N SER A 172 6.66 -15.53 -11.79
CA SER A 172 6.73 -16.98 -11.84
C SER A 172 8.18 -17.40 -12.04
N SER A 173 8.64 -18.39 -11.27
CA SER A 173 9.98 -18.99 -11.38
C SER A 173 11.13 -17.98 -11.49
N GLY A 174 11.14 -16.95 -10.62
CA GLY A 174 12.19 -15.93 -10.61
C GLY A 174 12.14 -14.89 -11.74
N TYR A 175 11.07 -14.90 -12.55
CA TYR A 175 10.84 -13.97 -13.65
C TYR A 175 9.61 -13.09 -13.39
N LEU A 176 9.75 -11.79 -13.63
CA LEU A 176 8.69 -10.78 -13.47
C LEU A 176 8.10 -10.40 -14.83
N PHE A 177 6.78 -10.53 -14.97
CA PHE A 177 6.06 -10.12 -16.16
C PHE A 177 5.54 -8.68 -16.02
N PRO A 178 5.66 -7.82 -17.04
CA PRO A 178 5.04 -6.50 -17.01
C PRO A 178 3.51 -6.61 -17.09
N GLY A 179 2.85 -5.50 -16.76
CA GLY A 179 1.41 -5.35 -16.88
C GLY A 179 0.79 -4.68 -15.66
N GLU A 180 -0.52 -4.51 -15.74
CA GLU A 180 -1.36 -3.92 -14.71
C GLU A 180 -2.50 -4.85 -14.34
N GLY A 181 -3.08 -4.65 -13.17
CA GLY A 181 -4.16 -5.48 -12.69
C GLY A 181 -4.45 -5.26 -11.21
N TRP A 182 -5.21 -6.19 -10.65
CA TRP A 182 -5.58 -6.18 -9.24
C TRP A 182 -4.93 -7.36 -8.55
N THR A 183 -4.43 -7.16 -7.34
CA THR A 183 -3.91 -8.24 -6.50
C THR A 183 -4.65 -8.31 -5.17
N ASP A 184 -5.20 -9.49 -4.89
CA ASP A 184 -5.68 -9.93 -3.58
C ASP A 184 -4.71 -10.93 -2.93
N LEU A 185 -3.50 -11.12 -3.50
CA LEU A 185 -2.50 -12.07 -3.03
C LEU A 185 -2.26 -11.89 -1.52
N PHE A 186 -2.55 -12.93 -0.76
CA PHE A 186 -2.39 -12.95 0.68
C PHE A 186 -1.15 -13.77 1.04
N ILE A 187 -0.11 -13.09 1.50
CA ILE A 187 1.19 -13.69 1.84
C ILE A 187 1.24 -13.92 3.35
N TYR A 188 1.51 -15.17 3.74
CA TYR A 188 1.63 -15.61 5.13
C TYR A 188 2.71 -16.72 5.22
N PRO A 189 3.15 -17.12 6.44
CA PRO A 189 4.22 -18.09 6.60
C PRO A 189 4.01 -19.37 5.79
N GLY A 190 5.06 -19.81 5.08
CA GLY A 190 5.00 -20.90 4.09
C GLY A 190 5.01 -20.41 2.64
N TYR A 191 4.86 -19.11 2.40
CA TYR A 191 4.99 -18.52 1.05
C TYR A 191 6.44 -18.54 0.56
N GLU A 192 6.65 -18.93 -0.70
CA GLU A 192 7.95 -18.86 -1.39
C GLU A 192 8.04 -17.58 -2.22
N PHE A 193 8.96 -16.69 -1.86
CA PHE A 193 9.21 -15.44 -2.59
C PHE A 193 10.02 -15.73 -3.84
N LYS A 194 9.50 -15.27 -4.98
CA LYS A 194 10.09 -15.57 -6.31
C LYS A 194 11.03 -14.46 -6.75
N ILE A 195 10.71 -13.20 -6.45
CA ILE A 195 11.44 -12.04 -6.95
C ILE A 195 12.14 -11.31 -5.82
N VAL A 196 11.44 -11.04 -4.72
CA VAL A 196 11.92 -10.14 -3.67
C VAL A 196 12.96 -10.82 -2.78
N ASP A 197 14.15 -10.22 -2.70
CA ASP A 197 15.29 -10.70 -1.90
C ASP A 197 15.49 -9.89 -0.60
N GLY A 198 14.87 -8.72 -0.48
CA GLY A 198 14.85 -7.95 0.75
C GLY A 198 13.68 -6.99 0.81
N LEU A 199 13.39 -6.49 2.01
CA LEU A 199 12.21 -5.68 2.27
C LEU A 199 12.54 -4.49 3.18
N VAL A 200 12.18 -3.28 2.74
CA VAL A 200 12.05 -2.11 3.60
C VAL A 200 10.58 -1.95 3.96
N THR A 201 10.26 -1.94 5.25
CA THR A 201 8.87 -1.79 5.73
C THR A 201 8.80 -1.12 7.10
N ASN A 202 7.63 -0.63 7.52
CA ASN A 202 7.40 -0.15 8.88
C ASN A 202 7.24 -1.32 9.87
N PHE A 203 7.21 -1.01 11.17
CA PHE A 203 6.68 -1.95 12.17
C PHE A 203 5.15 -1.96 12.15
N HIS A 204 4.55 -3.15 12.09
CA HIS A 204 3.13 -3.35 11.83
C HIS A 204 2.34 -3.72 13.08
N MET A 205 1.03 -3.48 13.06
CA MET A 205 0.15 -3.88 14.16
C MET A 205 0.11 -5.40 14.35
N PRO A 206 -0.05 -5.88 15.60
CA PRO A 206 -0.40 -7.26 15.88
C PRO A 206 -1.64 -7.71 15.09
N ARG A 207 -1.66 -8.98 14.67
CA ARG A 207 -2.79 -9.59 13.92
C ARG A 207 -3.16 -8.84 12.62
N SER A 208 -2.18 -8.18 11.99
CA SER A 208 -2.34 -7.59 10.66
C SER A 208 -1.80 -8.51 9.57
N SER A 209 -2.36 -8.39 8.36
CA SER A 209 -1.84 -9.09 7.18
C SER A 209 -0.41 -8.67 6.83
N LEU A 210 -0.05 -7.43 7.11
CA LEU A 210 1.30 -6.90 6.89
C LEU A 210 2.32 -7.64 7.77
N LEU A 211 1.98 -7.87 9.04
CA LEU A 211 2.83 -8.63 9.95
C LEU A 211 3.00 -10.08 9.50
N LEU A 212 1.95 -10.71 8.96
CA LEU A 212 2.03 -12.07 8.41
C LEU A 212 2.93 -12.15 7.17
N LEU A 213 2.87 -11.16 6.27
CA LEU A 213 3.76 -11.09 5.12
C LEU A 213 5.22 -10.97 5.56
N VAL A 214 5.50 -10.10 6.53
CA VAL A 214 6.85 -9.96 7.08
C VAL A 214 7.29 -11.24 7.78
N ALA A 215 6.39 -11.91 8.50
CA ALA A 215 6.68 -13.20 9.14
C ALA A 215 6.96 -14.31 8.12
N ALA A 216 6.31 -14.27 6.96
CA ALA A 216 6.63 -15.17 5.84
C ALA A 216 8.03 -14.90 5.30
N PHE A 217 8.44 -13.62 5.25
CA PHE A 217 9.72 -13.20 4.70
C PHE A 217 10.92 -13.56 5.59
N VAL A 218 10.83 -13.30 6.90
CA VAL A 218 11.97 -13.46 7.84
C VAL A 218 11.82 -14.64 8.81
N GLY A 219 10.64 -15.25 8.86
CA GLY A 219 10.29 -16.26 9.86
C GLY A 219 9.78 -15.64 11.16
N LYS A 220 8.79 -16.29 11.76
CA LYS A 220 8.08 -15.81 12.96
C LYS A 220 9.02 -15.52 14.13
N ASP A 221 9.91 -16.43 14.49
CA ASP A 221 10.72 -16.29 15.70
C ASP A 221 11.73 -15.15 15.60
N LYS A 222 12.36 -14.99 14.43
CA LYS A 222 13.26 -13.87 14.16
C LYS A 222 12.50 -12.54 14.20
N LEU A 223 11.31 -12.49 13.60
CA LEU A 223 10.47 -11.29 13.62
C LEU A 223 10.07 -10.89 15.03
N MET A 224 9.63 -11.85 15.85
CA MET A 224 9.20 -11.58 17.22
C MET A 224 10.35 -11.08 18.09
N LYS A 225 11.56 -11.64 17.93
CA LYS A 225 12.77 -11.15 18.61
C LYS A 225 13.09 -9.71 18.19
N ALA A 226 13.04 -9.40 16.89
CA ALA A 226 13.26 -8.04 16.40
C ALA A 226 12.22 -7.04 16.92
N TYR A 227 10.95 -7.45 17.03
CA TYR A 227 9.89 -6.59 17.58
C TYR A 227 10.05 -6.35 19.08
N GLN A 228 10.44 -7.37 19.85
CA GLN A 228 10.74 -7.22 21.28
C GLN A 228 11.91 -6.25 21.50
N GLU A 229 12.97 -6.36 20.69
CA GLU A 229 14.11 -5.45 20.74
C GLU A 229 13.73 -4.01 20.32
N ALA A 230 12.89 -3.87 19.29
CA ALA A 230 12.41 -2.56 18.87
C ALA A 230 11.60 -1.88 19.99
N LEU A 231 10.73 -2.64 20.69
CA LEU A 231 9.99 -2.15 21.86
C LEU A 231 10.92 -1.79 23.02
N SER A 232 11.90 -2.64 23.34
CA SER A 232 12.86 -2.37 24.44
C SER A 232 13.70 -1.12 24.19
N LYS A 233 14.01 -0.83 22.93
CA LYS A 233 14.77 0.35 22.50
C LYS A 233 13.91 1.59 22.19
N GLY A 234 12.59 1.51 22.40
CA GLY A 234 11.70 2.67 22.21
C GLY A 234 11.50 3.08 20.75
N TYR A 235 11.59 2.13 19.81
CA TYR A 235 11.25 2.39 18.40
C TYR A 235 9.77 2.79 18.29
N ARG A 236 9.49 3.68 17.35
CA ARG A 236 8.14 4.11 17.00
C ARG A 236 7.56 3.16 15.96
N PHE A 237 6.30 2.80 16.10
CA PHE A 237 5.63 1.82 15.24
C PHE A 237 4.65 2.50 14.27
N LEU A 238 4.16 1.75 13.29
CA LEU A 238 3.12 2.15 12.32
C LEU A 238 3.58 3.18 11.29
N SER A 239 2.63 3.84 10.63
CA SER A 239 2.84 4.69 9.44
C SER A 239 3.94 5.75 9.59
N TYR A 240 3.94 6.49 10.70
CA TYR A 240 4.95 7.52 10.99
C TYR A 240 6.01 7.06 11.99
N GLY A 241 6.03 5.76 12.29
CA GLY A 241 7.07 5.14 13.10
C GLY A 241 8.36 4.93 12.31
N ASP A 242 9.27 4.16 12.88
CA ASP A 242 10.55 3.85 12.27
C ASP A 242 10.43 2.74 11.21
N ALA A 243 11.53 2.53 10.47
CA ALA A 243 11.63 1.54 9.40
C ALA A 243 12.42 0.30 9.85
N MET A 244 12.18 -0.80 9.16
CA MET A 244 12.91 -2.05 9.24
C MET A 244 13.39 -2.44 7.84
N LEU A 245 14.67 -2.76 7.72
CA LEU A 245 15.28 -3.35 6.52
C LEU A 245 15.59 -4.82 6.81
N ILE A 246 15.09 -5.71 5.94
CA ILE A 246 15.31 -7.16 6.00
C ILE A 246 16.13 -7.56 4.77
N ILE A 247 17.25 -8.26 5.00
CA ILE A 247 18.26 -8.65 3.99
C ILE A 247 18.84 -10.02 4.26
#